data_AF-A0AA51FRX2-F1
#
_entry.id   AF-A0AA51FRX2-F1
#
_cell.length_a   1.000
_cell.length_b   1.000
_cell.length_c   1.000
_cell.angle_alpha   90.00
_cell.angle_beta   90.00
_cell.angle_gamma   90.00
#
_symmetry.space_group_name_H-M   'P 1'
#
loop_
_entity.id
_entity.type
_entity.pdbx_description
1 polymer ?
#
loop_
_entity_poly.entity_id
_entity_poly.type
_entity_poly.pdbx_seq_one_letter_code
_entity_poly.pdbx_strand_id
1 'polypeptide(L)'
;DCLIITVLTHGEMGMLYAKDTHYKPENLWHYFTANNCPTLAGKPKLFFIQACQGDKLDAGTTLINRTETDGSSSTSYRIPNHADFLIVFSTVPGYYSWRNTTRGSWFMQALCEELRYSGTEKDILTLLTFVCQKVALDFESNTPDTMIMHQQKQVPCITSM
;
A
#
# COMPACT_ATOMS: atom_id res chain seq x y z
N ASP A 1 -16.42 13.69 5.49
CA ASP A 1 -16.01 13.77 4.08
C ASP A 1 -14.50 13.89 3.93
N CYS A 2 -13.93 13.13 2.98
CA CYS A 2 -12.50 12.97 2.72
C CYS A 2 -12.22 12.98 1.21
N LEU A 3 -10.94 12.95 0.82
CA LEU A 3 -10.51 12.69 -0.56
C LEU A 3 -9.93 11.28 -0.65
N ILE A 4 -10.31 10.52 -1.69
CA ILE A 4 -9.71 9.23 -2.02
C ILE A 4 -9.22 9.27 -3.46
N ILE A 5 -7.95 8.92 -3.67
CA ILE A 5 -7.34 8.74 -4.99
C ILE A 5 -6.78 7.32 -5.08
N THR A 6 -7.21 6.58 -6.09
CA THR A 6 -6.72 5.22 -6.35
C THR A 6 -6.05 5.16 -7.71
N VAL A 7 -4.80 4.70 -7.74
CA VAL A 7 -4.00 4.57 -8.96
C VAL A 7 -3.58 3.11 -9.14
N LEU A 8 -3.95 2.51 -10.27
CA LEU A 8 -3.54 1.15 -10.65
C LEU A 8 -2.77 1.23 -11.96
N THR A 9 -1.46 0.97 -11.91
CA THR A 9 -0.59 1.11 -13.08
C THR A 9 0.67 0.25 -12.96
N HIS A 10 1.48 0.25 -14.02
CA HIS A 10 2.86 -0.20 -13.96
C HIS A 10 3.71 0.83 -13.22
N GLY A 11 4.77 0.36 -12.57
CA GLY A 11 5.66 1.22 -11.80
C GLY A 11 7.03 0.59 -11.68
N GLU A 12 7.95 1.41 -11.24
CA GLU A 12 9.28 1.02 -10.78
C GLU A 12 9.62 1.86 -9.54
N MET A 13 10.82 1.69 -8.98
CA MET A 13 11.20 2.37 -7.76
C MET A 13 11.07 3.90 -7.88
N GLY A 14 10.09 4.47 -7.17
CA GLY A 14 9.85 5.92 -7.14
C GLY A 14 9.19 6.50 -8.39
N MET A 15 8.68 5.67 -9.31
CA MET A 15 8.00 6.13 -10.54
C MET A 15 6.73 5.33 -10.84
N LEU A 16 5.71 6.03 -11.35
CA LEU A 16 4.46 5.47 -11.83
C LEU A 16 4.34 5.72 -13.33
N TYR A 17 3.74 4.78 -14.07
CA TYR A 17 3.56 4.93 -15.51
C TYR A 17 2.17 5.48 -15.84
N ALA A 18 2.12 6.40 -16.79
CA ALA A 18 0.93 6.71 -17.57
C ALA A 18 1.05 6.04 -18.95
N LYS A 19 0.06 6.26 -19.84
CA LYS A 19 0.07 5.67 -21.18
C LYS A 19 1.27 6.15 -22.03
N ASP A 20 1.69 7.39 -21.80
CA ASP A 20 2.68 8.13 -22.59
C ASP A 20 4.05 8.23 -21.91
N THR A 21 4.09 8.53 -20.61
CA THR A 21 5.34 8.70 -19.85
C THR A 21 5.20 8.26 -18.40
N HIS A 22 6.33 8.10 -17.70
CA HIS A 22 6.36 7.94 -16.25
C HIS A 22 6.33 9.29 -15.53
N TYR A 23 5.87 9.28 -14.28
CA TYR A 23 5.81 10.43 -13.39
C TYR A 23 6.04 10.01 -11.94
N LYS A 24 6.42 11.00 -11.13
CA LYS A 24 6.70 10.82 -9.71
C LYS A 24 5.40 10.71 -8.88
N PRO A 25 5.27 9.73 -7.95
CA PRO A 25 4.09 9.60 -7.09
C PRO A 25 3.71 10.88 -6.36
N GLU A 26 4.69 11.70 -5.99
CA GLU A 26 4.48 12.97 -5.28
C GLU A 26 3.57 13.93 -6.03
N ASN A 27 3.54 13.85 -7.36
CA ASN A 27 2.66 14.66 -8.20
C ASN A 27 1.17 14.38 -7.93
N LEU A 28 0.83 13.20 -7.37
CA LEU A 28 -0.54 12.85 -7.00
C LEU A 28 -1.04 13.65 -5.80
N TRP A 29 -0.20 13.87 -4.79
CA TRP A 29 -0.60 14.53 -3.54
C TRP A 29 -0.13 15.97 -3.40
N HIS A 30 0.84 16.42 -4.20
CA HIS A 30 1.42 17.76 -4.11
C HIS A 30 0.35 18.88 -4.11
N TYR A 31 -0.68 18.75 -4.94
CA TYR A 31 -1.74 19.75 -5.08
C TYR A 31 -2.78 19.73 -3.94
N PHE A 32 -2.75 18.72 -3.08
CA PHE A 32 -3.74 18.55 -2.01
C PHE A 32 -3.22 18.92 -0.61
N THR A 33 -2.03 19.51 -0.53
CA THR A 33 -1.52 20.08 0.74
C THR A 33 -2.42 21.21 1.22
N ALA A 34 -2.41 21.51 2.53
CA ALA A 34 -3.29 22.53 3.11
C ALA A 34 -3.14 23.92 2.44
N ASN A 35 -1.92 24.27 1.99
CA ASN A 35 -1.65 25.52 1.29
C ASN A 35 -2.24 25.55 -0.13
N ASN A 36 -2.19 24.42 -0.84
CA ASN A 36 -2.66 24.32 -2.22
C ASN A 36 -4.15 24.00 -2.31
N CYS A 37 -4.72 23.37 -1.28
CA CYS A 37 -6.13 23.02 -1.19
C CYS A 37 -6.69 23.29 0.22
N PRO A 38 -6.94 24.57 0.58
CA PRO A 38 -7.41 24.94 1.92
C PRO A 38 -8.74 24.30 2.31
N THR A 39 -9.61 23.99 1.34
CA THR A 39 -10.91 23.34 1.57
C THR A 39 -10.80 21.88 2.03
N LEU A 40 -9.64 21.25 1.84
CA LEU A 40 -9.30 19.92 2.33
C LEU A 40 -8.38 19.95 3.56
N ALA A 41 -7.99 21.11 4.07
CA ALA A 41 -7.21 21.18 5.31
C ALA A 41 -8.00 20.56 6.49
N GLY A 42 -7.36 19.70 7.27
CA GLY A 42 -8.00 18.97 8.39
C GLY A 42 -8.91 17.82 7.96
N LYS A 43 -8.97 17.48 6.67
CA LYS A 43 -9.74 16.34 6.14
C LYS A 43 -8.81 15.23 5.66
N PRO A 44 -9.14 13.95 5.90
CA PRO A 44 -8.32 12.84 5.41
C PRO A 44 -8.16 12.83 3.89
N LYS A 45 -6.94 12.55 3.41
CA LYS A 45 -6.58 12.42 2.00
C LYS A 45 -5.89 11.07 1.81
N LEU A 46 -6.62 10.13 1.25
CA LEU A 46 -6.22 8.72 1.15
C LEU A 46 -5.75 8.42 -0.27
N PHE A 47 -4.59 7.82 -0.41
CA PHE A 47 -3.98 7.44 -1.69
C PHE A 47 -3.71 5.94 -1.68
N PHE A 48 -4.37 5.19 -2.57
CA PHE A 48 -4.15 3.76 -2.76
C PHE A 48 -3.44 3.51 -4.08
N ILE A 49 -2.21 3.00 -4.04
CA ILE A 49 -1.33 2.89 -5.21
C ILE A 49 -0.95 1.42 -5.43
N GLN A 50 -1.54 0.84 -6.47
CA GLN A 50 -1.19 -0.48 -6.98
C GLN A 50 -0.20 -0.30 -8.14
N ALA A 51 1.09 -0.45 -7.83
CA ALA A 51 2.18 -0.43 -8.79
C ALA A 51 3.39 -1.20 -8.22
N CYS A 52 4.23 -1.76 -9.09
CA CYS A 52 5.54 -2.28 -8.66
C CYS A 52 6.41 -1.12 -8.16
N GLN A 53 7.25 -1.38 -7.17
CA GLN A 53 8.23 -0.40 -6.66
C GLN A 53 9.68 -0.87 -6.89
N GLY A 54 9.86 -1.90 -7.72
CA GLY A 54 11.13 -2.51 -8.07
C GLY A 54 10.95 -3.98 -8.46
N ASP A 55 12.08 -4.65 -8.68
CA ASP A 55 12.09 -6.01 -9.25
C ASP A 55 12.46 -7.09 -8.22
N LYS A 56 12.65 -6.72 -6.94
CA LYS A 56 12.93 -7.73 -5.89
C LYS A 56 11.69 -8.58 -5.65
N LEU A 57 11.92 -9.87 -5.54
CA LEU A 57 10.90 -10.85 -5.20
C LEU A 57 11.07 -11.24 -3.73
N ASP A 58 9.96 -11.36 -3.01
CA ASP A 58 9.95 -11.79 -1.62
C ASP A 58 9.70 -13.30 -1.59
N ALA A 59 10.73 -14.09 -1.34
CA ALA A 59 10.61 -15.55 -1.28
C ALA A 59 9.85 -16.03 -0.02
N GLY A 60 9.48 -15.11 0.88
CA GLY A 60 8.94 -15.44 2.19
C GLY A 60 9.97 -16.13 3.07
N THR A 61 9.57 -16.48 4.28
CA THR A 61 10.37 -17.31 5.19
C THR A 61 9.43 -18.22 5.95
N THR A 62 9.72 -19.52 5.94
CA THR A 62 8.95 -20.51 6.72
C THR A 62 9.27 -20.32 8.20
N LEU A 63 8.34 -19.73 8.94
CA LEU A 63 8.49 -19.55 10.39
C LEU A 63 8.19 -20.86 11.13
N ILE A 64 9.15 -21.29 11.97
CA ILE A 64 8.93 -22.24 13.06
C ILE A 64 8.91 -21.38 14.34
N ASN A 65 7.79 -21.39 15.07
CA ASN A 65 7.46 -20.49 16.20
C ASN A 65 8.66 -19.89 16.94
N ARG A 66 8.79 -18.55 16.93
CA ARG A 66 9.55 -17.77 17.92
C ARG A 66 8.81 -16.46 18.24
N THR A 67 8.58 -16.23 19.52
CA THR A 67 8.07 -15.01 20.17
C THR A 67 9.16 -13.92 20.30
N GLU A 68 8.78 -12.74 20.83
CA GLU A 68 9.57 -11.63 21.45
C GLU A 68 9.74 -10.37 20.54
N THR A 69 9.68 -9.07 20.95
CA THR A 69 9.28 -8.29 22.17
C THR A 69 9.09 -6.80 21.74
N ASP A 70 8.45 -5.98 22.59
CA ASP A 70 8.08 -4.56 22.40
C ASP A 70 9.25 -3.54 22.36
N GLY A 71 9.02 -2.37 21.73
CA GLY A 71 9.93 -1.23 21.75
C GLY A 71 9.20 0.13 21.70
N SER A 72 9.45 0.98 22.71
CA SER A 72 8.81 2.28 22.95
C SER A 72 9.53 3.47 22.29
N SER A 73 8.80 4.56 22.00
CA SER A 73 9.28 5.95 22.16
C SER A 73 8.13 6.96 22.12
N SER A 74 8.16 7.95 23.01
CA SER A 74 7.26 9.11 23.05
C SER A 74 7.90 10.31 22.36
N THR A 75 7.16 11.02 21.51
CA THR A 75 7.54 12.35 21.02
C THR A 75 6.30 13.22 20.81
N SER A 76 6.38 14.47 21.28
CA SER A 76 5.44 15.56 20.97
C SER A 76 5.82 16.16 19.62
N TYR A 77 4.83 16.50 18.76
CA TYR A 77 5.11 17.12 17.46
C TYR A 77 4.06 18.13 17.00
N ARG A 78 4.58 19.14 16.29
CA ARG A 78 3.85 20.20 15.58
C ARG A 78 3.55 19.70 14.16
N ILE A 79 2.31 19.87 13.73
CA ILE A 79 1.76 19.24 12.53
C ILE A 79 2.39 19.85 11.24
N PRO A 80 2.98 19.03 10.33
CA PRO A 80 3.59 19.48 9.08
C PRO A 80 2.55 19.79 7.97
N ASN A 81 2.97 20.47 6.90
CA ASN A 81 2.12 20.82 5.75
C ASN A 81 1.46 19.61 5.03
N HIS A 82 1.90 18.38 5.35
CA HIS A 82 1.42 17.11 4.81
C HIS A 82 0.58 16.32 5.82
N ALA A 83 -0.05 16.99 6.78
CA ALA A 83 -0.99 16.36 7.69
C ALA A 83 -2.21 15.79 6.97
N ASP A 84 -2.81 14.78 7.59
CA ASP A 84 -4.03 14.12 7.15
C ASP A 84 -3.85 13.31 5.86
N PHE A 85 -2.61 12.91 5.53
CA PHE A 85 -2.32 12.06 4.39
C PHE A 85 -2.12 10.61 4.81
N LEU A 86 -2.86 9.71 4.16
CA LEU A 86 -2.64 8.27 4.25
C LEU A 86 -2.29 7.74 2.87
N ILE A 87 -1.08 7.24 2.71
CA ILE A 87 -0.57 6.70 1.44
C ILE A 87 -0.32 5.21 1.63
N VAL A 88 -0.92 4.40 0.77
CA VAL A 88 -0.82 2.95 0.81
C VAL A 88 -0.32 2.46 -0.53
N PHE A 89 0.88 1.90 -0.55
CA PHE A 89 1.42 1.20 -1.70
C PHE A 89 1.14 -0.30 -1.57
N SER A 90 0.81 -0.94 -2.68
CA SER A 90 0.52 -2.39 -2.73
C SER A 90 1.71 -3.28 -2.37
N THR A 91 2.92 -2.75 -2.41
CA THR A 91 4.18 -3.45 -2.12
C THR A 91 5.16 -2.48 -1.46
N VAL A 92 6.12 -3.01 -0.71
CA VAL A 92 7.20 -2.23 -0.09
C VAL A 92 8.19 -1.71 -1.16
N PRO A 93 8.85 -0.55 -0.93
CA PRO A 93 9.83 -0.01 -1.87
C PRO A 93 10.90 -1.02 -2.28
N GLY A 94 11.13 -1.15 -3.59
CA GLY A 94 12.10 -2.10 -4.17
C GLY A 94 11.53 -3.47 -4.54
N TYR A 95 10.27 -3.78 -4.19
CA TYR A 95 9.68 -5.09 -4.43
C TYR A 95 8.62 -5.09 -5.52
N TYR A 96 8.41 -6.28 -6.08
CA TYR A 96 7.42 -6.53 -7.11
C TYR A 96 5.99 -6.49 -6.53
N SER A 97 5.01 -6.15 -7.38
CA SER A 97 3.59 -6.19 -7.03
C SER A 97 2.83 -7.14 -7.94
N TRP A 98 2.25 -8.18 -7.35
CA TRP A 98 1.62 -9.28 -8.07
C TRP A 98 0.20 -8.93 -8.51
N ARG A 99 -0.07 -9.25 -9.77
CA ARG A 99 -1.40 -9.11 -10.38
C ARG A 99 -1.79 -10.38 -11.09
N ASN A 100 -2.94 -10.92 -10.75
CA ASN A 100 -3.59 -11.94 -11.55
C ASN A 100 -4.42 -11.25 -12.66
N THR A 101 -4.24 -11.69 -13.90
CA THR A 101 -4.89 -11.09 -15.09
C THR A 101 -6.41 -11.28 -15.13
N THR A 102 -6.95 -12.28 -14.41
CA THR A 102 -8.40 -12.55 -14.36
C THR A 102 -9.04 -12.16 -13.03
N ARG A 103 -8.32 -12.33 -11.91
CA ARG A 103 -8.84 -12.06 -10.56
C ARG A 103 -8.48 -10.69 -9.99
N GLY A 104 -7.57 -9.95 -10.64
CA GLY A 104 -7.03 -8.68 -10.14
C GLY A 104 -5.82 -8.87 -9.21
N SER A 105 -5.30 -7.76 -8.69
CA SER A 105 -4.17 -7.76 -7.75
C SER A 105 -4.59 -8.22 -6.35
N TRP A 106 -3.68 -8.89 -5.64
CA TRP A 106 -3.92 -9.39 -4.28
C TRP A 106 -4.31 -8.27 -3.31
N PHE A 107 -3.57 -7.16 -3.36
CA PHE A 107 -3.83 -5.97 -2.55
C PHE A 107 -5.25 -5.42 -2.75
N MET A 108 -5.67 -5.18 -3.99
CA MET A 108 -7.02 -4.65 -4.26
C MET A 108 -8.14 -5.62 -3.89
N GLN A 109 -7.93 -6.93 -4.05
CA GLN A 109 -8.91 -7.92 -3.60
C GLN A 109 -9.10 -7.84 -2.07
N ALA A 110 -8.00 -7.91 -1.31
CA ALA A 110 -8.03 -7.81 0.14
C ALA A 110 -8.60 -6.47 0.63
N LEU A 111 -8.22 -5.35 0.00
CA LEU A 111 -8.71 -4.01 0.32
C LEU A 111 -10.22 -3.90 0.12
N CYS A 112 -10.74 -4.36 -1.03
CA CYS A 112 -12.17 -4.30 -1.31
C CYS A 112 -12.99 -5.19 -0.37
N GLU A 113 -12.47 -6.35 0.03
CA GLU A 113 -13.13 -7.22 0.99
C GLU A 113 -13.21 -6.58 2.37
N GLU A 114 -12.09 -6.11 2.92
CA GLU A 114 -12.06 -5.50 4.25
C GLU A 114 -12.92 -4.23 4.32
N LEU A 115 -12.89 -3.39 3.27
CA LEU A 115 -13.77 -2.22 3.17
C LEU A 115 -15.25 -2.61 3.10
N ARG A 116 -15.60 -3.69 2.40
CA ARG A 116 -17.00 -4.12 2.27
C ARG A 116 -17.56 -4.69 3.56
N TYR A 117 -16.78 -5.47 4.30
CA TYR A 117 -17.27 -6.21 5.47
C TYR A 117 -17.01 -5.52 6.80
N SER A 118 -15.95 -4.71 6.92
CA SER A 118 -15.55 -4.07 8.18
C SER A 118 -15.39 -2.54 8.06
N GLY A 119 -15.60 -1.96 6.88
CA GLY A 119 -15.33 -0.54 6.61
C GLY A 119 -16.19 0.47 7.38
N THR A 120 -17.32 0.04 7.93
CA THR A 120 -18.19 0.89 8.76
C THR A 120 -18.00 0.70 10.26
N GLU A 121 -17.27 -0.35 10.67
CA GLU A 121 -17.13 -0.75 12.08
C GLU A 121 -15.73 -0.50 12.63
N LYS A 122 -14.71 -0.52 11.77
CA LYS A 122 -13.30 -0.40 12.15
C LYS A 122 -12.69 0.88 11.60
N ASP A 123 -11.69 1.41 12.30
CA ASP A 123 -10.88 2.50 11.77
C ASP A 123 -10.04 2.02 10.57
N ILE A 124 -9.64 2.97 9.71
CA ILE A 124 -8.95 2.68 8.46
C ILE A 124 -7.58 2.01 8.67
N LEU A 125 -6.86 2.30 9.76
CA LEU A 125 -5.53 1.70 9.99
C LEU A 125 -5.66 0.26 10.46
N THR A 126 -6.63 -0.04 11.32
CA THR A 126 -6.98 -1.43 11.67
C THR A 126 -7.39 -2.21 10.43
N LEU A 127 -8.21 -1.62 9.58
CA LEU A 127 -8.64 -2.23 8.32
C LEU A 127 -7.45 -2.54 7.42
N LEU A 128 -6.54 -1.58 7.22
CA LEU A 128 -5.34 -1.78 6.41
C LEU A 128 -4.37 -2.79 7.02
N THR A 129 -4.36 -2.95 8.33
CA THR A 129 -3.60 -4.02 9.00
C THR A 129 -4.15 -5.40 8.60
N PHE A 130 -5.47 -5.57 8.57
CA PHE A 130 -6.08 -6.81 8.08
C PHE A 130 -5.86 -7.03 6.58
N VAL A 131 -5.85 -5.96 5.77
CA VAL A 131 -5.45 -6.05 4.36
C VAL A 131 -4.02 -6.59 4.23
N CYS A 132 -3.07 -6.06 5.03
CA CYS A 132 -1.70 -6.56 5.01
C CYS A 132 -1.62 -8.03 5.42
N GLN A 133 -2.35 -8.42 6.47
CA GLN A 133 -2.41 -9.80 6.92
C GLN A 133 -2.94 -10.74 5.83
N LYS A 134 -4.06 -10.38 5.17
CA LYS A 134 -4.62 -11.16 4.07
C LYS A 134 -3.65 -11.30 2.90
N VAL A 135 -3.04 -10.18 2.47
CA VAL A 135 -2.06 -10.21 1.36
C VAL A 135 -0.87 -11.11 1.69
N ALA A 136 -0.40 -11.08 2.93
CA ALA A 136 0.74 -11.89 3.37
C ALA A 136 0.38 -13.39 3.54
N LEU A 137 -0.80 -13.72 4.04
CA LEU A 137 -1.18 -15.11 4.36
C LEU A 137 -1.85 -15.83 3.20
N ASP A 138 -2.82 -15.20 2.55
CA ASP A 138 -3.74 -15.88 1.62
C ASP A 138 -3.21 -15.95 0.19
N PHE A 139 -2.16 -15.19 -0.12
CA PHE A 139 -1.63 -15.08 -1.48
C PHE A 139 -0.19 -15.54 -1.58
N GLU A 140 0.08 -16.27 -2.66
CA GLU A 140 1.39 -16.78 -3.03
C GLU A 140 1.44 -16.92 -4.56
N SER A 141 2.59 -16.60 -5.17
CA SER A 141 2.73 -16.70 -6.61
C SER A 141 2.87 -18.17 -7.06
N ASN A 142 2.13 -18.54 -8.09
CA ASN A 142 2.15 -19.90 -8.63
C ASN A 142 2.63 -19.93 -10.08
N THR A 143 3.96 -19.87 -10.26
CA THR A 143 4.62 -19.99 -11.57
C THR A 143 5.65 -21.14 -11.57
N PRO A 144 5.22 -22.41 -11.55
CA PRO A 144 6.14 -23.55 -11.39
C PRO A 144 7.17 -23.63 -12.53
N ASP A 145 6.83 -23.13 -13.72
CA ASP A 145 7.72 -23.07 -14.89
C ASP A 145 8.82 -22.01 -14.76
N THR A 146 8.71 -21.09 -13.80
CA THR A 146 9.69 -20.03 -13.54
C THR A 146 10.03 -20.04 -12.06
N MET A 147 11.00 -20.88 -11.67
CA MET A 147 11.37 -21.11 -10.27
C MET A 147 11.63 -19.83 -9.47
N ILE A 148 12.28 -18.82 -10.09
CA ILE A 148 12.57 -17.54 -9.43
C ILE A 148 11.31 -16.74 -9.06
N MET A 149 10.20 -16.96 -9.78
CA MET A 149 8.93 -16.28 -9.59
C MET A 149 7.90 -17.14 -8.84
N HIS A 150 8.22 -18.41 -8.55
CA HIS A 150 7.35 -19.32 -7.83
C HIS A 150 7.45 -19.10 -6.31
N GLN A 151 6.35 -19.33 -5.57
CA GLN A 151 6.28 -19.26 -4.10
C GLN A 151 6.71 -17.91 -3.52
N GLN A 152 6.47 -16.82 -4.25
CA GLN A 152 6.76 -15.48 -3.80
C GLN A 152 5.57 -14.87 -3.07
N LYS A 153 5.87 -14.01 -2.12
CA LYS A 153 4.95 -13.32 -1.22
C LYS A 153 4.91 -11.84 -1.55
N GLN A 154 4.01 -11.12 -0.87
CA GLN A 154 3.84 -9.69 -0.99
C GLN A 154 3.33 -9.14 0.35
N VAL A 155 3.69 -7.90 0.66
CA VAL A 155 3.05 -7.13 1.73
C VAL A 155 2.89 -5.67 1.31
N PRO A 156 1.72 -5.04 1.53
CA PRO A 156 1.54 -3.62 1.30
C PRO A 156 2.37 -2.77 2.26
N CYS A 157 2.67 -1.53 1.86
CA CYS A 157 3.33 -0.53 2.68
C CYS A 157 2.36 0.61 3.01
N ILE A 158 2.15 0.88 4.30
CA ILE A 158 1.25 1.92 4.79
C ILE A 158 2.09 3.06 5.38
N THR A 159 1.86 4.28 4.90
CA THR A 159 2.47 5.51 5.41
C THR A 159 1.38 6.48 5.82
N SER A 160 1.28 6.76 7.12
CA SER A 160 0.37 7.76 7.70
C SER A 160 1.17 8.96 8.17
N MET A 161 0.75 10.18 7.81
CA MET A 161 1.45 11.44 8.10
C MET A 161 0.54 12.48 8.74
#